data_AF-A0A3A2ZJ47-F1
#
_entry.id   AF-A0A3A2ZJ47-F1
#
_cell.length_a   1.000
_cell.length_b   1.000
_cell.length_c   1.000
_cell.angle_alpha   90.00
_cell.angle_beta   90.00
_cell.angle_gamma   90.00
#
_symmetry.space_group_name_H-M   'P 1'
#
loop_
_entity.id
_entity.type
_entity.pdbx_description
1 polymer ?
#
loop_
_entity_poly.entity_id
_entity_poly.type
_entity_poly.pdbx_seq_one_letter_code
_entity_poly.pdbx_strand_id
1 'polypeptide(L)'
;MATRMFAAKQLLEALEALHNCGIVHRDLDEKNCMWGMSPFHDLTRSAKYRLLGRPLKGVISVEHAKQGELVSPAKFPDNLRTEDFYLGDFSLAMKLGDTVIQQGYPPAIFCSPDRPHKESPSIGCDMWSYMVIFAELYLGFPPFPTQFDGGIVTGIVRTLGPLPEQWKGQYVNPNGALDSWYDQYNKPDPENELRAVIAQRRPDADFEEQKIVHSILSRGFSYCPGKRPTASQLLRDPSFRAIMEKYGC
;
A
#
# COMPACT_ATOMS: atom_id res chain seq x y z
N MET A 1 -16.07 -7.82 1.64
CA MET A 1 -15.64 -6.66 0.82
C MET A 1 -15.92 -5.34 1.53
N ALA A 2 -17.17 -5.09 1.96
CA ALA A 2 -17.58 -3.88 2.72
C ALA A 2 -16.55 -3.39 3.74
N THR A 3 -16.18 -4.23 4.71
CA THR A 3 -15.18 -3.88 5.73
C THR A 3 -13.86 -3.38 5.13
N ARG A 4 -13.35 -4.01 4.06
CA ARG A 4 -12.09 -3.61 3.42
C ARG A 4 -12.20 -2.24 2.74
N MET A 5 -13.34 -1.94 2.12
CA MET A 5 -13.58 -0.63 1.51
C MET A 5 -13.74 0.45 2.56
N PHE A 6 -14.34 0.12 3.71
CA PHE A 6 -14.43 1.03 4.85
C PHE A 6 -13.04 1.39 5.40
N ALA A 7 -12.13 0.42 5.50
CA ALA A 7 -10.73 0.68 5.84
C ALA A 7 -10.00 1.51 4.78
N ALA A 8 -10.21 1.22 3.49
CA ALA A 8 -9.61 2.01 2.40
C ALA A 8 -10.05 3.48 2.45
N LYS A 9 -11.32 3.75 2.78
CA LYS A 9 -11.85 5.11 2.95
C LYS A 9 -11.21 5.80 4.16
N GLN A 10 -11.22 5.17 5.33
CA GLN A 10 -10.64 5.74 6.55
C GLN A 10 -9.14 6.03 6.40
N LEU A 11 -8.39 5.14 5.75
CA LEU A 11 -6.97 5.36 5.47
C LEU A 11 -6.76 6.59 4.58
N LEU A 12 -7.64 6.80 3.60
CA LEU A 12 -7.57 7.97 2.72
C LEU A 12 -7.92 9.27 3.45
N GLU A 13 -8.91 9.22 4.35
CA GLU A 13 -9.28 10.33 5.24
C GLU A 13 -8.12 10.70 6.18
N ALA A 14 -7.42 9.70 6.73
CA ALA A 14 -6.21 9.92 7.53
C ALA A 14 -5.11 10.59 6.69
N LEU A 15 -4.84 10.11 5.47
CA LEU A 15 -3.87 10.73 4.56
C LEU A 15 -4.27 12.15 4.18
N GLU A 16 -5.56 12.43 3.93
CA GLU A 16 -6.03 13.79 3.68
C GLU A 16 -5.69 14.71 4.85
N ALA A 17 -5.93 14.27 6.09
CA ALA A 17 -5.59 15.05 7.28
C ALA A 17 -4.08 15.32 7.41
N LEU A 18 -3.23 14.31 7.14
CA LEU A 18 -1.77 14.48 7.12
C LEU A 18 -1.33 15.48 6.03
N HIS A 19 -1.81 15.27 4.80
CA HIS A 19 -1.41 16.06 3.63
C HIS A 19 -1.87 17.52 3.76
N ASN A 20 -3.05 17.77 4.34
CA ASN A 20 -3.54 19.12 4.65
C ASN A 20 -2.68 19.84 5.71
N CYS A 21 -2.03 19.08 6.61
CA CYS A 21 -1.04 19.62 7.54
C CYS A 21 0.36 19.80 6.91
N GLY A 22 0.51 19.50 5.61
CA GLY A 22 1.79 19.53 4.91
C GLY A 22 2.73 18.40 5.35
N ILE A 23 2.22 17.29 5.85
CA ILE A 23 3.01 16.12 6.29
C ILE A 23 2.91 15.03 5.22
N VAL A 24 4.05 14.42 4.88
CA VAL A 24 4.12 13.22 4.02
C VAL A 24 4.58 12.04 4.87
N HIS A 25 3.86 10.92 4.83
CA HIS A 25 4.14 9.74 5.66
C HIS A 25 5.39 9.00 5.20
N ARG A 26 5.52 8.79 3.89
CA ARG A 26 6.64 8.14 3.18
C ARG A 26 6.88 6.66 3.47
N ASP A 27 6.21 6.08 4.46
CA ASP A 27 6.35 4.67 4.83
C ASP A 27 5.02 3.92 4.86
N LEU A 28 4.13 4.21 3.90
CA LEU A 28 2.81 3.61 3.90
C LEU A 28 2.88 2.17 3.36
N ASP A 29 2.56 1.18 4.20
CA ASP A 29 2.50 -0.24 3.84
C ASP A 29 1.44 -0.99 4.69
N GLU A 30 1.28 -2.29 4.45
CA GLU A 30 0.29 -3.11 5.17
C GLU A 30 0.59 -3.31 6.66
N LYS A 31 1.84 -3.13 7.10
CA LYS A 31 2.27 -3.28 8.50
C LYS A 31 2.05 -2.01 9.30
N ASN A 32 2.05 -0.86 8.63
CA ASN A 32 1.77 0.44 9.23
C ASN A 32 0.27 0.79 9.22
N CYS A 33 -0.56 -0.07 8.65
CA CYS A 33 -2.03 0.05 8.66
C CYS A 33 -2.64 -1.00 9.61
N MET A 34 -3.42 -0.57 10.59
CA MET A 34 -3.90 -1.42 11.68
C MET A 34 -5.41 -1.37 11.83
N TRP A 35 -6.02 -2.53 12.03
CA TRP A 35 -7.40 -2.62 12.49
C TRP A 35 -7.51 -2.26 13.95
N GLY A 36 -8.54 -1.49 14.29
CA GLY A 36 -8.96 -1.28 15.66
C GLY A 36 -9.40 -2.57 16.33
N MET A 37 -9.30 -2.56 17.65
CA MET A 37 -9.60 -3.74 18.47
C MET A 37 -10.34 -3.31 19.73
N SER A 38 -11.42 -4.01 20.01
CA SER A 38 -12.25 -3.80 21.19
C SER A 38 -11.38 -3.92 22.45
N PRO A 39 -11.45 -2.95 23.37
CA PRO A 39 -10.66 -3.01 24.58
C PRO A 39 -11.00 -4.27 25.38
N PHE A 40 -9.97 -5.06 25.70
CA PHE A 40 -10.12 -6.21 26.59
C PHE A 40 -9.13 -6.15 27.76
N HIS A 41 -8.62 -4.96 28.08
CA HIS A 41 -7.67 -4.74 29.16
C HIS A 41 -8.25 -5.16 30.52
N ASP A 42 -9.56 -4.98 30.71
CA ASP A 42 -10.31 -5.38 31.91
C ASP A 42 -10.48 -6.90 32.09
N LEU A 43 -10.25 -7.69 31.04
CA LEU A 43 -10.32 -9.14 31.15
C LEU A 43 -9.21 -9.69 32.05
N THR A 44 -9.58 -10.64 32.91
CA THR A 44 -8.60 -11.41 33.68
C THR A 44 -7.64 -12.17 32.75
N ARG A 45 -6.43 -12.49 33.23
CA ARG A 45 -5.46 -13.27 32.46
C ARG A 45 -6.05 -14.59 31.92
N SER A 46 -6.82 -15.30 32.75
CA SER A 46 -7.48 -16.54 32.33
C SER A 46 -8.54 -16.32 31.26
N ALA A 47 -9.27 -15.20 31.30
CA ALA A 47 -10.20 -14.83 30.24
C ALA A 47 -9.47 -14.48 28.94
N LYS A 48 -8.37 -13.73 29.01
CA LYS A 48 -7.49 -13.44 27.85
C LYS A 48 -6.97 -14.71 27.20
N TYR A 49 -6.54 -15.70 27.98
CA TYR A 49 -6.07 -16.99 27.46
C TYR A 49 -7.18 -17.86 26.85
N ARG A 50 -8.41 -17.77 27.35
CA ARG A 50 -9.55 -18.44 26.70
C ARG A 50 -9.89 -17.81 25.36
N LEU A 51 -9.70 -16.50 25.24
CA LEU A 51 -10.04 -15.73 24.03
C LEU A 51 -8.96 -15.81 22.94
N LEU A 52 -7.68 -15.65 23.30
CA LEU A 52 -6.56 -15.56 22.35
C LEU A 52 -5.66 -16.80 22.34
N GLY A 53 -5.89 -17.75 23.25
CA GLY A 53 -4.94 -18.80 23.54
C GLY A 53 -3.80 -18.35 24.46
N ARG A 54 -2.94 -19.30 24.84
CA ARG A 54 -1.72 -18.99 25.60
C ARG A 54 -0.63 -18.52 24.62
N PRO A 55 0.14 -17.48 24.96
CA PRO A 55 1.30 -17.08 24.15
C PRO A 55 2.24 -18.27 23.96
N LEU A 56 2.52 -18.60 22.71
CA LEU A 56 3.53 -19.60 22.36
C LEU A 56 4.89 -18.92 22.35
N LYS A 57 5.85 -19.52 23.06
CA LYS A 57 7.16 -18.93 23.28
C LYS A 57 8.26 -19.91 22.92
N GLY A 58 9.30 -19.43 22.26
CA GLY A 58 10.55 -20.15 22.02
C GLY A 58 11.72 -19.41 22.66
N VAL A 59 12.65 -20.12 23.28
CA VAL A 59 13.85 -19.50 23.85
C VAL A 59 14.76 -19.04 22.71
N ILE A 60 15.22 -17.79 22.78
CA ILE A 60 16.23 -17.28 21.87
C ILE A 60 17.58 -17.81 22.36
N SER A 61 18.05 -18.90 21.74
CA SER A 61 19.35 -19.50 22.04
C SER A 61 20.42 -18.91 21.13
N VAL A 62 21.18 -17.93 21.62
CA VAL A 62 22.36 -17.41 20.92
C VAL A 62 23.43 -17.10 21.97
N GLU A 63 24.62 -17.70 21.82
CA GLU A 63 25.77 -17.60 22.75
C GLU A 63 26.21 -16.15 23.06
N HIS A 64 25.77 -15.17 22.26
CA HIS A 64 26.16 -13.76 22.38
C HIS A 64 24.97 -12.77 22.40
N ALA A 65 23.73 -13.24 22.56
CA ALA A 65 22.55 -12.37 22.64
C ALA A 65 21.98 -12.28 24.06
N LYS A 66 21.19 -11.23 24.32
CA LYS A 66 20.40 -11.12 25.56
C LYS A 66 19.44 -12.30 25.68
N GLN A 67 19.40 -12.93 26.85
CA GLN A 67 18.42 -13.97 27.16
C GLN A 67 17.00 -13.41 26.95
N GLY A 68 16.19 -14.13 26.19
CA GLY A 68 14.83 -13.69 25.85
C GLY A 68 13.98 -14.81 25.25
N GLU A 69 12.68 -14.55 25.14
CA GLU A 69 11.71 -15.44 24.51
C GLU A 69 11.16 -14.78 23.24
N LEU A 70 11.20 -15.49 22.12
CA LEU A 70 10.47 -15.13 20.91
C LEU A 70 9.01 -15.58 21.09
N VAL A 71 8.08 -14.65 20.93
CA VAL A 71 6.64 -14.93 21.04
C VAL A 71 6.03 -15.07 19.65
N SER A 72 5.31 -16.16 19.41
CA SER A 72 4.59 -16.37 18.15
C SER A 72 3.48 -15.32 17.97
N PRO A 73 3.21 -14.85 16.74
CA PRO A 73 2.09 -13.94 16.47
C PRO A 73 0.76 -14.49 16.98
N ALA A 74 0.00 -13.65 17.69
CA ALA A 74 -1.33 -14.02 18.13
C ALA A 74 -2.32 -13.97 16.97
N LYS A 75 -3.27 -14.92 16.94
CA LYS A 75 -4.43 -14.87 16.04
C LYS A 75 -5.58 -14.20 16.80
N PHE A 76 -5.95 -12.99 16.37
CA PHE A 76 -7.05 -12.27 16.97
C PHE A 76 -8.38 -12.71 16.36
N PRO A 77 -9.38 -13.08 17.19
CA PRO A 77 -10.72 -13.37 16.72
C PRO A 77 -11.39 -12.17 16.05
N ASP A 78 -12.12 -12.40 14.96
CA ASP A 78 -12.80 -11.34 14.20
C ASP A 78 -13.80 -10.54 15.05
N ASN A 79 -14.39 -11.14 16.08
CA ASN A 79 -15.34 -10.46 16.98
C ASN A 79 -14.67 -9.43 17.92
N LEU A 80 -13.33 -9.41 17.99
CA LEU A 80 -12.61 -8.35 18.70
C LEU A 80 -12.29 -7.17 17.79
N ARG A 81 -12.31 -7.34 16.48
CA ARG A 81 -11.96 -6.28 15.53
C ARG A 81 -13.06 -5.21 15.52
N THR A 82 -12.69 -3.95 15.65
CA THR A 82 -13.61 -2.82 15.45
C THR A 82 -13.65 -2.41 13.98
N GLU A 83 -14.54 -1.49 13.64
CA GLU A 83 -14.62 -0.93 12.29
C GLU A 83 -13.55 0.14 12.03
N ASP A 84 -12.84 0.59 13.07
CA ASP A 84 -11.81 1.62 12.97
C ASP A 84 -10.57 1.10 12.25
N PHE A 85 -9.96 1.96 11.45
CA PHE A 85 -8.72 1.66 10.74
C PHE A 85 -7.71 2.79 10.94
N TYR A 86 -6.51 2.44 11.40
CA TYR A 86 -5.51 3.39 11.84
C TYR A 86 -4.25 3.34 10.98
N LEU A 87 -3.69 4.53 10.74
CA LEU A 87 -2.33 4.70 10.23
C LEU A 87 -1.37 4.91 11.40
N GLY A 88 -0.26 4.17 11.42
CA GLY A 88 0.81 4.29 12.39
C GLY A 88 2.19 4.38 11.77
N ASP A 89 3.20 4.39 12.63
CA ASP A 89 4.62 4.53 12.31
C ASP A 89 4.99 5.75 11.46
N PHE A 90 5.14 6.89 12.14
CA PHE A 90 5.53 8.16 11.53
C PHE A 90 7.05 8.38 11.52
N SER A 91 7.86 7.32 11.67
CA SER A 91 9.31 7.45 11.82
C SER A 91 10.02 8.04 10.60
N LEU A 92 9.46 7.86 9.39
CA LEU A 92 9.95 8.47 8.15
C LEU A 92 9.15 9.72 7.71
N ALA A 93 8.14 10.11 8.49
CA ALA A 93 7.29 11.23 8.15
C ALA A 93 8.09 12.55 8.15
N MET A 94 7.73 13.46 7.26
CA MET A 94 8.38 14.76 7.14
C MET A 94 7.39 15.87 6.81
N LYS A 95 7.76 17.13 7.08
CA LYS A 95 6.99 18.27 6.56
C LYS A 95 7.46 18.64 5.17
N LEU A 96 6.53 19.02 4.31
CA LEU A 96 6.81 19.56 3.00
C LEU A 96 7.66 20.85 3.15
N GLY A 97 8.78 20.90 2.44
CA GLY A 97 9.72 22.01 2.51
C GLY A 97 10.87 21.83 3.51
N ASP A 98 10.89 20.75 4.30
CA ASP A 98 12.05 20.44 5.15
C ASP A 98 13.30 20.21 4.29
N THR A 99 14.42 20.81 4.69
CA THR A 99 15.70 20.75 3.97
C THR A 99 16.50 19.48 4.27
N VAL A 100 16.20 18.82 5.40
CA VAL A 100 16.84 17.57 5.83
C VAL A 100 15.80 16.46 5.77
N ILE A 101 15.96 15.59 4.77
CA ILE A 101 15.06 14.46 4.54
C ILE A 101 15.75 13.21 5.07
N GLN A 102 15.18 12.61 6.12
CA GLN A 102 15.63 11.30 6.59
C GLN A 102 15.58 10.30 5.43
N GLN A 103 16.69 9.61 5.18
CA GLN A 103 16.72 8.56 4.16
C GLN A 103 15.85 7.38 4.60
N GLY A 104 15.09 6.85 3.65
CA GLY A 104 14.15 5.77 3.90
C GLY A 104 13.13 5.64 2.78
N TYR A 105 12.72 4.41 2.54
CA TYR A 105 11.70 4.00 1.57
C TYR A 105 10.81 2.98 2.24
N PRO A 106 9.51 2.93 1.87
CA PRO A 106 8.68 1.80 2.24
C PRO A 106 9.19 0.53 1.55
N PRO A 107 8.69 -0.65 1.95
CA PRO A 107 8.97 -1.88 1.22
C PRO A 107 8.72 -1.69 -0.29
N ALA A 108 9.55 -2.32 -1.12
CA ALA A 108 9.65 -2.00 -2.54
C ALA A 108 8.32 -2.07 -3.32
N ILE A 109 7.38 -2.91 -2.87
CA ILE A 109 6.03 -3.05 -3.46
C ILE A 109 5.21 -1.76 -3.31
N PHE A 110 5.39 -1.03 -2.22
CA PHE A 110 4.67 0.22 -1.92
C PHE A 110 5.44 1.47 -2.35
N CYS A 111 6.73 1.33 -2.68
CA CYS A 111 7.58 2.45 -3.07
C CYS A 111 7.20 2.93 -4.47
N SER A 112 6.84 4.21 -4.60
CA SER A 112 6.49 4.79 -5.89
C SER A 112 7.72 4.84 -6.81
N PRO A 113 7.57 4.56 -8.12
CA PRO A 113 8.72 4.39 -9.01
C PRO A 113 9.52 5.68 -9.18
N ASP A 114 8.93 6.85 -8.99
CA ASP A 114 9.63 8.14 -8.97
C ASP A 114 10.73 8.21 -7.88
N ARG A 115 10.51 7.60 -6.70
CA ARG A 115 11.42 7.67 -5.55
C ARG A 115 12.81 7.10 -5.83
N PRO A 116 12.96 5.85 -6.34
CA PRO A 116 14.25 5.33 -6.75
C PRO A 116 14.78 5.95 -8.05
N HIS A 117 14.05 6.88 -8.69
CA HIS A 117 14.52 7.65 -9.86
C HIS A 117 14.82 9.12 -9.49
N LYS A 118 15.32 9.35 -8.27
CA LYS A 118 15.82 10.65 -7.77
C LYS A 118 14.77 11.75 -7.60
N GLU A 119 13.49 11.44 -7.72
CA GLU A 119 12.44 12.39 -7.38
C GLU A 119 12.34 12.57 -5.85
N SER A 120 12.15 13.81 -5.43
CA SER A 120 11.97 14.14 -4.02
C SER A 120 10.63 13.58 -3.51
N PRO A 121 10.57 13.14 -2.24
CA PRO A 121 9.29 12.68 -1.68
C PRO A 121 8.26 13.82 -1.72
N SER A 122 7.03 13.46 -2.02
CA SER A 122 5.89 14.37 -2.12
C SER A 122 4.62 13.64 -1.68
N ILE A 123 3.51 14.35 -1.53
CA ILE A 123 2.20 13.71 -1.30
C ILE A 123 1.89 12.62 -2.34
N GLY A 124 2.44 12.73 -3.55
CA GLY A 124 2.28 11.75 -4.61
C GLY A 124 2.89 10.38 -4.29
N CYS A 125 3.95 10.29 -3.47
CA CYS A 125 4.51 8.99 -3.08
C CYS A 125 3.58 8.25 -2.11
N ASP A 126 2.99 8.96 -1.13
CA ASP A 126 1.98 8.37 -0.24
C ASP A 126 0.75 7.92 -1.04
N MET A 127 0.33 8.70 -2.03
CA MET A 127 -0.82 8.34 -2.87
C MET A 127 -0.56 7.09 -3.70
N TRP A 128 0.67 6.86 -4.18
CA TRP A 128 1.02 5.60 -4.83
C TRP A 128 0.92 4.42 -3.85
N SER A 129 1.55 4.54 -2.67
CA SER A 129 1.51 3.49 -1.65
C SER A 129 0.07 3.20 -1.21
N TYR A 130 -0.76 4.23 -1.06
CA TYR A 130 -2.19 4.09 -0.77
C TYR A 130 -2.92 3.33 -1.89
N MET A 131 -2.58 3.59 -3.16
CA MET A 131 -3.17 2.87 -4.29
C MET A 131 -2.79 1.40 -4.30
N VAL A 132 -1.57 1.05 -3.86
CA VAL A 132 -1.18 -0.36 -3.68
C VAL A 132 -2.03 -1.01 -2.59
N ILE A 133 -2.20 -0.36 -1.44
CA ILE A 133 -3.03 -0.86 -0.33
C ILE A 133 -4.50 -0.96 -0.74
N PHE A 134 -5.04 0.06 -1.42
CA PHE A 134 -6.41 0.05 -1.94
C PHE A 134 -6.62 -1.09 -2.93
N ALA A 135 -5.69 -1.30 -3.86
CA ALA A 135 -5.72 -2.41 -4.79
C ALA A 135 -5.67 -3.75 -4.05
N GLU A 136 -4.83 -3.90 -3.03
CA GLU A 136 -4.76 -5.14 -2.24
C GLU A 136 -6.05 -5.41 -1.45
N LEU A 137 -6.64 -4.38 -0.84
CA LEU A 137 -7.93 -4.48 -0.16
C LEU A 137 -9.05 -4.88 -1.12
N TYR A 138 -9.02 -4.37 -2.36
CA TYR A 138 -10.03 -4.66 -3.38
C TYR A 138 -9.82 -6.01 -4.09
N LEU A 139 -8.58 -6.38 -4.44
CA LEU A 139 -8.21 -7.58 -5.21
C LEU A 139 -7.88 -8.79 -4.32
N GLY A 140 -7.57 -8.56 -3.04
CA GLY A 140 -7.07 -9.55 -2.09
C GLY A 140 -5.58 -9.89 -2.21
N PHE A 141 -4.86 -9.27 -3.15
CA PHE A 141 -3.43 -9.45 -3.39
C PHE A 141 -2.81 -8.15 -3.95
N PRO A 142 -1.49 -7.93 -3.79
CA PRO A 142 -0.81 -6.81 -4.42
C PRO A 142 -1.00 -6.77 -5.95
N PRO A 143 -1.15 -5.57 -6.55
CA PRO A 143 -1.47 -5.43 -7.97
C PRO A 143 -0.31 -5.73 -8.91
N PHE A 144 0.93 -5.74 -8.41
CA PHE A 144 2.13 -5.88 -9.23
C PHE A 144 2.90 -7.18 -8.88
N PRO A 145 3.25 -7.99 -9.89
CA PRO A 145 4.05 -9.21 -9.69
C PRO A 145 5.51 -8.89 -9.35
N THR A 146 6.13 -9.71 -8.49
CA THR A 146 7.53 -9.51 -8.04
C THR A 146 8.50 -10.57 -8.56
N GLN A 147 7.99 -11.64 -9.17
CA GLN A 147 8.76 -12.81 -9.59
C GLN A 147 9.55 -12.65 -10.90
N PHE A 148 9.49 -11.48 -11.54
CA PHE A 148 10.20 -11.25 -12.81
C PHE A 148 11.62 -10.74 -12.60
N ASP A 149 12.47 -10.97 -13.59
CA ASP A 149 13.81 -10.36 -13.63
C ASP A 149 13.68 -8.84 -13.59
N GLY A 150 14.45 -8.18 -12.72
CA GLY A 150 14.28 -6.76 -12.39
C GLY A 150 13.23 -6.48 -11.30
N GLY A 151 12.62 -7.52 -10.73
CA GLY A 151 11.77 -7.46 -9.55
C GLY A 151 10.50 -6.64 -9.75
N ILE A 152 10.14 -5.87 -8.72
CA ILE A 152 8.91 -5.08 -8.68
C ILE A 152 8.80 -4.07 -9.83
N VAL A 153 9.90 -3.46 -10.27
CA VAL A 153 9.88 -2.45 -11.34
C VAL A 153 9.48 -3.08 -12.68
N THR A 154 9.97 -4.29 -12.97
CA THR A 154 9.52 -5.05 -14.14
C THR A 154 8.04 -5.42 -14.04
N GLY A 155 7.56 -5.79 -12.84
CA GLY A 155 6.14 -6.04 -12.61
C GLY A 155 5.26 -4.82 -12.89
N ILE A 156 5.69 -3.65 -12.41
CA ILE A 156 5.04 -2.36 -12.69
C ILE A 156 5.01 -2.10 -14.20
N VAL A 157 6.13 -2.25 -14.90
CA VAL A 157 6.22 -2.02 -16.36
C VAL A 157 5.33 -2.97 -17.15
N ARG A 158 5.27 -4.25 -16.78
CA ARG A 158 4.35 -5.22 -17.42
C ARG A 158 2.89 -4.90 -17.15
N THR A 159 2.56 -4.28 -16.03
CA THR A 159 1.17 -3.98 -15.64
C THR A 159 0.67 -2.66 -16.22
N LEU A 160 1.52 -1.63 -16.26
CA LEU A 160 1.16 -0.26 -16.59
C LEU A 160 1.79 0.28 -17.88
N GLY A 161 2.78 -0.41 -18.43
CA GLY A 161 3.59 0.05 -19.55
C GLY A 161 4.92 0.69 -19.12
N PRO A 162 5.74 1.15 -20.07
CA PRO A 162 7.10 1.60 -19.81
C PRO A 162 7.15 2.84 -18.91
N LEU A 163 8.18 2.90 -18.08
CA LEU A 163 8.56 4.10 -17.34
C LEU A 163 8.89 5.25 -18.31
N PRO A 164 8.79 6.52 -17.87
CA PRO A 164 9.17 7.65 -18.72
C PRO A 164 10.62 7.56 -19.20
N GLU A 165 10.85 7.78 -20.50
CA GLU A 165 12.17 7.64 -21.12
C GLU A 165 13.23 8.51 -20.44
N GLN A 166 12.86 9.73 -20.01
CA GLN A 166 13.76 10.66 -19.33
C GLN A 166 14.29 10.15 -17.98
N TRP A 167 13.66 9.13 -17.38
CA TRP A 167 14.13 8.52 -16.13
C TRP A 167 15.28 7.51 -16.35
N LYS A 168 15.57 7.15 -17.61
CA LYS A 168 16.67 6.23 -17.93
C LYS A 168 18.00 6.78 -17.38
N GLY A 169 18.72 5.92 -16.65
CA GLY A 169 19.98 6.28 -15.99
C GLY A 169 19.82 7.04 -14.66
N GLN A 170 18.59 7.29 -14.20
CA GLN A 170 18.34 7.94 -12.90
C GLN A 170 18.08 6.94 -11.76
N TYR A 171 17.90 5.66 -12.07
CA TYR A 171 17.63 4.64 -11.05
C TYR A 171 18.79 4.51 -10.04
N VAL A 172 18.46 4.46 -8.75
CA VAL A 172 19.42 4.45 -7.63
C VAL A 172 20.41 3.28 -7.65
N ASN A 173 20.04 2.16 -8.28
CA ASN A 173 20.93 1.02 -8.48
C ASN A 173 21.22 0.81 -9.98
N PRO A 174 22.26 1.45 -10.55
CA PRO A 174 22.54 1.39 -11.98
C PRO A 174 22.70 -0.03 -12.53
N ASN A 175 23.29 -0.95 -11.74
CA ASN A 175 23.52 -2.34 -12.16
C ASN A 175 22.24 -3.19 -12.12
N GLY A 176 21.19 -2.72 -11.45
CA GLY A 176 19.89 -3.37 -11.40
C GLY A 176 18.86 -2.78 -12.36
N ALA A 177 19.18 -1.69 -13.06
CA ALA A 177 18.28 -1.07 -14.02
C ALA A 177 18.24 -1.85 -15.32
N LEU A 178 17.04 -2.16 -15.83
CA LEU A 178 16.87 -2.79 -17.14
C LEU A 178 16.46 -1.74 -18.17
N ASP A 179 17.13 -1.76 -19.33
CA ASP A 179 16.82 -0.86 -20.45
C ASP A 179 15.38 -1.01 -20.95
N SER A 180 14.83 -2.22 -20.87
CA SER A 180 13.45 -2.53 -21.25
C SER A 180 12.40 -1.80 -20.41
N TRP A 181 12.75 -1.29 -19.23
CA TRP A 181 11.81 -0.50 -18.41
C TRP A 181 11.42 0.81 -19.07
N TYR A 182 12.29 1.37 -19.93
CA TYR A 182 12.12 2.70 -20.52
C TYR A 182 11.82 2.64 -22.02
N ASP A 183 11.69 1.44 -22.60
CA ASP A 183 11.39 1.27 -24.02
C ASP A 183 9.94 1.66 -24.30
N GLN A 184 9.73 2.82 -24.93
CA GLN A 184 8.41 3.37 -25.21
C GLN A 184 7.59 2.56 -26.24
N TYR A 185 8.20 1.58 -26.91
CA TYR A 185 7.49 0.65 -27.79
C TYR A 185 6.89 -0.53 -27.03
N ASN A 186 7.32 -0.78 -25.78
CA ASN A 186 6.75 -1.82 -24.95
C ASN A 186 5.30 -1.51 -24.60
N LYS A 187 4.47 -2.56 -24.63
CA LYS A 187 3.08 -2.51 -24.17
C LYS A 187 2.96 -3.27 -22.86
N PRO A 188 1.96 -2.94 -22.03
CA PRO A 188 1.55 -3.82 -20.95
C PRO A 188 1.35 -5.24 -21.46
N ASP A 189 1.74 -6.20 -20.65
CA ASP A 189 1.54 -7.61 -20.94
C ASP A 189 0.05 -7.93 -20.90
N PRO A 190 -0.56 -8.47 -21.97
CA PRO A 190 -2.00 -8.75 -22.01
C PRO A 190 -2.53 -9.61 -20.85
N GLU A 191 -1.69 -10.48 -20.27
CA GLU A 191 -2.08 -11.33 -19.13
C GLU A 191 -1.93 -10.63 -17.78
N ASN A 192 -1.06 -9.61 -17.71
CA ASN A 192 -0.71 -8.92 -16.47
C ASN A 192 -1.08 -7.42 -16.49
N GLU A 193 -1.71 -6.93 -17.55
CA GLU A 193 -2.20 -5.56 -17.62
C GLU A 193 -3.26 -5.32 -16.54
N LEU A 194 -3.32 -4.09 -16.03
CA LEU A 194 -4.17 -3.76 -14.88
C LEU A 194 -5.64 -4.20 -15.05
N ARG A 195 -6.19 -4.09 -16.26
CA ARG A 195 -7.55 -4.54 -16.58
C ARG A 195 -7.71 -6.06 -16.44
N ALA A 196 -6.76 -6.82 -16.99
CA ALA A 196 -6.76 -8.28 -16.90
C ALA A 196 -6.62 -8.75 -15.45
N VAL A 197 -5.75 -8.10 -14.67
CA VAL A 197 -5.56 -8.37 -13.24
C VAL A 197 -6.87 -8.15 -12.46
N ILE A 198 -7.57 -7.03 -12.71
CA ILE A 198 -8.87 -6.75 -12.06
C ILE A 198 -9.90 -7.83 -12.42
N ALA A 199 -10.05 -8.15 -13.72
CA ALA A 199 -11.02 -9.12 -14.18
C ALA A 199 -10.75 -10.54 -13.63
N GLN A 200 -9.47 -10.94 -13.57
CA GLN A 200 -9.06 -12.23 -13.03
C GLN A 200 -9.30 -12.33 -11.51
N ARG A 201 -9.00 -11.26 -10.77
CA ARG A 201 -9.05 -11.27 -9.30
C ARG A 201 -10.43 -10.94 -8.74
N ARG A 202 -11.27 -10.26 -9.51
CA ARG A 202 -12.65 -9.91 -9.14
C ARG A 202 -13.67 -10.37 -10.18
N PRO A 203 -13.76 -11.69 -10.44
CA PRO A 203 -14.75 -12.25 -11.35
C PRO A 203 -16.19 -12.10 -10.83
N ASP A 204 -16.35 -11.83 -9.53
CA ASP A 204 -17.62 -11.54 -8.86
C ASP A 204 -18.13 -10.11 -9.10
N ALA A 205 -17.24 -9.17 -9.42
CA ALA A 205 -17.60 -7.79 -9.71
C ALA A 205 -18.17 -7.68 -11.14
N ASP A 206 -19.27 -6.94 -11.28
CA ASP A 206 -19.84 -6.65 -12.60
C ASP A 206 -18.89 -5.78 -13.45
N PHE A 207 -19.17 -5.73 -14.76
CA PHE A 207 -18.32 -5.02 -15.71
C PHE A 207 -18.15 -3.53 -15.40
N GLU A 208 -19.21 -2.87 -14.91
CA GLU A 208 -19.15 -1.44 -14.62
C GLU A 208 -18.31 -1.17 -13.37
N GLU A 209 -18.42 -1.98 -12.32
CA GLU A 209 -17.54 -1.90 -11.16
C GLU A 209 -16.07 -2.08 -11.55
N GLN A 210 -15.75 -3.13 -12.32
CA GLN A 210 -14.38 -3.37 -12.77
C GLN A 210 -13.82 -2.18 -13.57
N LYS A 211 -14.64 -1.58 -14.42
CA LYS A 211 -14.28 -0.41 -15.23
C LYS A 211 -14.05 0.84 -14.36
N ILE A 212 -14.89 1.06 -13.35
CA ILE A 212 -14.74 2.16 -12.40
C ILE A 212 -13.45 1.99 -11.60
N VAL A 213 -13.18 0.80 -11.06
CA VAL A 213 -11.96 0.53 -10.29
C VAL A 213 -10.71 0.63 -11.17
N HIS A 214 -10.75 0.12 -12.40
CA HIS A 214 -9.68 0.32 -13.35
C HIS A 214 -9.38 1.81 -13.55
N SER A 215 -10.41 2.65 -13.73
CA SER A 215 -10.25 4.10 -13.87
C SER A 215 -9.62 4.77 -12.64
N ILE A 216 -9.96 4.33 -11.42
CA ILE A 216 -9.35 4.81 -10.17
C ILE A 216 -7.87 4.43 -10.13
N LEU A 217 -7.57 3.14 -10.31
CA LEU A 217 -6.20 2.61 -10.21
C LEU A 217 -5.30 3.18 -11.30
N SER A 218 -5.76 3.32 -12.55
CA SER A 218 -4.96 3.93 -13.63
C SER A 218 -4.54 5.37 -13.33
N ARG A 219 -5.39 6.17 -12.67
CA ARG A 219 -5.03 7.54 -12.27
C ARG A 219 -4.11 7.55 -11.06
N GLY A 220 -4.38 6.70 -10.09
CA GLY A 220 -3.55 6.53 -8.89
C GLY A 220 -2.13 6.08 -9.20
N PHE A 221 -1.97 5.16 -10.16
CA PHE A 221 -0.68 4.64 -10.60
C PHE A 221 -0.05 5.44 -11.75
N SER A 222 -0.40 6.72 -11.90
CA SER A 222 0.35 7.61 -12.80
C SER A 222 1.82 7.69 -12.37
N TYR A 223 2.76 7.47 -13.30
CA TYR A 223 4.20 7.58 -13.01
C TYR A 223 4.61 8.97 -12.55
N CYS A 224 4.07 10.02 -13.17
CA CYS A 224 4.32 11.39 -12.73
C CYS A 224 3.58 11.64 -11.41
N PRO A 225 4.30 11.93 -10.29
CA PRO A 225 3.68 12.08 -8.97
C PRO A 225 2.68 13.25 -8.94
N GLY A 226 2.96 14.36 -9.64
CA GLY A 226 2.06 15.51 -9.73
C GLY A 226 0.78 15.28 -10.53
N LYS A 227 0.68 14.16 -11.26
CA LYS A 227 -0.55 13.77 -11.98
C LYS A 227 -1.41 12.78 -11.19
N ARG A 228 -0.93 12.26 -10.06
CA ARG A 228 -1.72 11.41 -9.16
C ARG A 228 -2.77 12.27 -8.46
N PRO A 229 -3.98 11.76 -8.21
CA PRO A 229 -4.95 12.48 -7.38
C PRO A 229 -4.38 12.62 -5.96
N THR A 230 -4.61 13.77 -5.35
CA THR A 230 -4.42 13.93 -3.90
C THR A 230 -5.50 13.14 -3.13
N ALA A 231 -5.27 12.88 -1.84
CA ALA A 231 -6.28 12.23 -0.99
C ALA A 231 -7.63 12.98 -1.02
N SER A 232 -7.54 14.31 -0.89
CA SER A 232 -8.65 15.25 -0.99
C SER A 232 -9.41 15.16 -2.32
N GLN A 233 -8.71 15.03 -3.44
CA GLN A 233 -9.34 14.89 -4.76
C GLN A 233 -9.99 13.52 -4.91
N LEU A 234 -9.34 12.45 -4.44
CA LEU A 234 -9.85 11.10 -4.55
C LEU A 234 -11.09 10.86 -3.66
N LEU A 235 -11.15 11.42 -2.45
CA LEU A 235 -12.35 11.35 -1.59
C LEU A 235 -13.58 12.00 -2.24
N ARG A 236 -13.36 13.03 -3.06
CA ARG A 236 -14.43 13.75 -3.78
C ARG A 236 -14.71 13.18 -5.17
N ASP A 237 -13.91 12.21 -5.61
CA ASP A 237 -13.99 11.63 -6.93
C ASP A 237 -15.28 10.79 -7.09
N PRO A 238 -16.11 11.05 -8.11
CA PRO A 238 -17.37 10.32 -8.28
C PRO A 238 -17.18 8.81 -8.43
N SER A 239 -16.12 8.37 -9.12
CA SER A 239 -15.83 6.95 -9.31
C SER A 239 -15.47 6.29 -7.98
N PHE A 240 -14.61 6.93 -7.17
CA PHE A 240 -14.27 6.41 -5.84
C PHE A 240 -15.50 6.35 -4.94
N ARG A 241 -16.31 7.41 -4.88
CA ARG A 241 -17.55 7.45 -4.09
C ARG A 241 -18.54 6.38 -4.52
N ALA A 242 -18.71 6.13 -5.82
CA ALA A 242 -19.59 5.07 -6.31
C ALA A 242 -19.16 3.67 -5.80
N ILE A 243 -17.85 3.39 -5.74
CA ILE A 243 -17.35 2.14 -5.16
C ILE A 243 -17.61 2.10 -3.66
N MET A 244 -17.33 3.18 -2.94
CA MET A 244 -17.58 3.26 -1.49
C MET A 244 -19.06 3.03 -1.17
N GLU A 245 -19.97 3.72 -1.87
CA GLU A 245 -21.42 3.62 -1.71
C GLU A 245 -21.94 2.20 -2.02
N LYS A 246 -21.42 1.55 -3.08
CA LYS A 246 -21.76 0.15 -3.41
C LYS A 246 -21.48 -0.81 -2.25
N TYR A 247 -20.47 -0.49 -1.43
CA TYR A 247 -20.03 -1.30 -0.30
C TYR A 247 -20.50 -0.76 1.06
N GLY A 248 -21.40 0.24 1.07
CA GLY A 248 -22.00 0.80 2.28
C GLY A 248 -21.09 1.72 3.09
N CYS A 249 -20.09 2.33 2.45
CA CYS A 249 -19.11 3.23 3.07
C CYS A 249 -19.47 4.70 2.89
#